data_AF-A0AA43Q3A7-F1
#
_entry.id   AF-A0AA43Q3A7-F1
#
_cell.length_a   1.000
_cell.length_b   1.000
_cell.length_c   1.000
_cell.angle_alpha   90.00
_cell.angle_beta   90.00
_cell.angle_gamma   90.00
#
_symmetry.space_group_name_H-M   'P 1'
#
loop_
_entity.id
_entity.type
_entity.pdbx_description
1 polymer ?
#
loop_
_entity_poly.entity_id
_entity_poly.type
_entity_poly.pdbx_seq_one_letter_code
_entity_poly.pdbx_strand_id
1 'polypeptide(L)'
;MNISPTTSAVNLINAAQHKSAGATQEIAKLPIQNNEVGSSEFNSSDIIKPVLSLKEAELETSAAVKLLQADKEMTGSLLDIKA
;
A
#
# COMPACT_ATOMS: atom_id res chain seq x y z
N MET A 1 6.32 -6.49 -23.76
CA MET A 1 6.15 -6.31 -22.31
C MET A 1 5.89 -7.68 -21.69
N ASN A 2 6.80 -8.18 -20.85
CA ASN A 2 6.62 -9.45 -20.15
C ASN A 2 5.83 -9.19 -18.86
N ILE A 3 4.51 -9.30 -18.93
CA ILE A 3 3.62 -9.14 -17.76
C ILE A 3 3.57 -10.49 -17.02
N SER A 4 4.59 -10.75 -16.22
CA SER A 4 4.57 -11.87 -15.27
C SER A 4 3.77 -11.46 -14.03
N PRO A 5 3.03 -12.39 -13.39
CA PRO A 5 2.38 -12.16 -12.10
C PRO A 5 3.33 -11.56 -11.05
N THR A 6 4.60 -11.98 -11.07
CA THR A 6 5.65 -11.43 -10.20
C THR A 6 5.92 -9.95 -10.48
N THR A 7 6.07 -9.57 -11.76
CA THR A 7 6.27 -8.17 -12.16
C THR A 7 5.08 -7.29 -11.77
N SER A 8 3.86 -7.80 -11.93
CA SER A 8 2.64 -7.11 -11.52
C SER A 8 2.55 -6.93 -10.00
N ALA A 9 2.90 -7.97 -9.23
CA ALA A 9 2.95 -7.89 -7.78
C ALA A 9 4.00 -6.89 -7.28
N VAL A 10 5.20 -6.87 -7.88
CA VAL A 10 6.26 -5.90 -7.53
C VAL A 10 5.82 -4.46 -7.82
N ASN A 11 5.13 -4.22 -8.93
CA ASN A 11 4.61 -2.89 -9.25
C ASN A 11 3.55 -2.43 -8.24
N LEU A 12 2.65 -3.33 -7.82
CA LEU A 12 1.65 -3.03 -6.78
C LEU A 12 2.29 -2.75 -5.42
N ILE A 13 3.32 -3.51 -5.04
CA ILE A 13 4.08 -3.28 -3.80
C ILE A 13 4.77 -1.91 -3.84
N ASN A 14 5.40 -1.54 -4.94
CA ASN A 14 6.05 -0.23 -5.08
C ASN A 14 5.03 0.92 -5.00
N ALA A 15 3.86 0.78 -5.65
CA ALA A 15 2.79 1.77 -5.56
C ALA A 15 2.28 1.94 -4.12
N ALA A 16 2.05 0.83 -3.41
CA ALA A 16 1.64 0.82 -2.01
C ALA A 16 2.69 1.46 -1.09
N GLN A 17 3.99 1.22 -1.33
CA GLN A 17 5.07 1.84 -0.56
C GLN A 17 5.11 3.36 -0.74
N HIS A 18 4.96 3.85 -1.98
CA HIS A 18 4.90 5.29 -2.26
C HIS A 18 3.68 5.95 -1.62
N LYS A 19 2.49 5.34 -1.74
CA LYS A 19 1.27 5.84 -1.09
C LYS A 19 1.41 5.88 0.43
N SER A 20 1.97 4.82 1.01
CA SER A 20 2.16 4.73 2.46
C SER A 20 3.14 5.79 2.96
N ALA A 21 4.27 5.96 2.28
CA ALA A 21 5.26 6.98 2.64
C ALA A 21 4.67 8.40 2.55
N GLY A 22 3.90 8.71 1.50
CA GLY A 22 3.21 9.99 1.33
C GLY A 22 2.19 10.25 2.45
N ALA A 23 1.34 9.27 2.75
CA ALA A 23 0.34 9.37 3.80
C ALA A 23 0.96 9.51 5.19
N THR A 24 2.02 8.77 5.50
CA THR A 24 2.75 8.93 6.77
C THR A 24 3.41 10.30 6.88
N GLN A 25 3.95 10.82 5.79
CA GLN A 25 4.53 12.17 5.77
C GLN A 25 3.46 13.25 5.99
N GLU A 26 2.26 13.10 5.41
CA GLU A 26 1.14 14.01 5.66
C GLU A 26 0.67 13.94 7.12
N ILE A 27 0.57 12.73 7.70
CA ILE A 27 0.23 12.55 9.11
C ILE A 27 1.28 13.19 10.03
N ALA A 28 2.57 13.04 9.71
CA ALA A 28 3.65 13.64 10.49
C ALA A 28 3.70 15.17 10.41
N LYS A 29 3.16 15.75 9.32
CA LYS A 29 3.01 17.20 9.13
C LYS A 29 1.73 17.75 9.76
N LEU A 30 0.76 16.90 10.11
CA LEU A 30 -0.40 17.35 10.86
C LEU A 30 0.10 17.87 12.22
N PRO A 31 -0.29 19.10 12.62
CA PRO A 31 0.10 19.65 13.90
C PRO A 31 -0.56 18.82 15.00
N ILE A 32 0.18 17.84 15.54
CA ILE A 32 -0.24 17.07 16.71
C ILE A 32 -0.21 18.05 17.88
N GLN A 33 -1.39 18.58 18.21
CA GLN A 33 -1.66 19.51 19.30
C GLN A 33 -0.83 19.18 20.54
N ASN A 34 0.25 19.92 20.75
CA ASN A 34 0.84 20.21 22.05
C ASN A 34 1.73 21.45 21.88
N ASN A 35 1.17 22.64 22.17
CA ASN A 35 1.88 23.91 22.41
C ASN A 35 2.26 24.88 21.27
N GLU A 36 1.53 24.97 20.16
CA GLU A 36 1.70 26.10 19.22
C GLU A 36 0.58 27.14 19.39
N VAL A 37 0.91 28.21 20.14
CA VAL A 37 0.09 29.42 20.25
C VAL A 37 0.09 30.17 18.91
N GLY A 38 -1.02 30.09 18.17
CA GLY A 38 -1.38 31.09 17.15
C GLY A 38 -1.19 30.73 15.68
N SER A 39 -1.95 29.76 15.16
CA SER A 39 -2.73 29.84 13.89
C SER A 39 -3.32 28.44 13.60
N SER A 40 -4.63 28.22 13.79
CA SER A 40 -5.77 28.36 12.85
C SER A 40 -6.04 27.10 12.01
N GLU A 41 -7.10 26.39 12.45
CA GLU A 41 -7.88 25.34 11.75
C GLU A 41 -7.21 24.01 11.41
N PHE A 42 -6.96 23.21 12.46
CA PHE A 42 -6.96 21.75 12.33
C PHE A 42 -8.39 21.27 12.05
N ASN A 43 -8.67 20.85 10.82
CA ASN A 43 -9.91 20.14 10.51
C ASN A 43 -9.65 18.65 10.71
N SER A 44 -10.37 18.02 11.64
CA SER A 44 -10.27 16.58 11.89
C SER A 44 -10.58 15.70 10.66
N SER A 45 -11.15 16.28 9.59
CA SER A 45 -11.28 15.65 8.28
C SER A 45 -9.97 15.46 7.53
N ASP A 46 -8.91 16.21 7.85
CA ASP A 46 -7.63 16.18 7.13
C ASP A 46 -6.85 14.89 7.42
N ILE A 47 -7.17 14.19 8.52
CA ILE A 47 -6.62 12.87 8.82
C ILE A 47 -7.26 11.74 8.00
N ILE A 48 -8.47 11.96 7.46
CA ILE A 48 -9.23 10.93 6.75
C ILE A 48 -8.53 10.55 5.44
N LYS A 49 -8.01 11.55 4.70
CA LYS A 49 -7.32 11.32 3.42
C LYS A 49 -6.06 10.46 3.57
N PRO A 50 -5.10 10.78 4.46
CA PRO A 50 -3.95 9.93 4.71
C PRO A 50 -4.32 8.52 5.18
N VAL A 51 -5.32 8.38 6.05
CA VAL A 51 -5.77 7.06 6.54
C VAL A 51 -6.39 6.24 5.41
N LEU A 52 -7.19 6.85 4.53
CA LEU A 52 -7.74 6.18 3.35
C LEU A 52 -6.61 5.74 2.40
N SER A 53 -5.63 6.60 2.15
CA SER A 53 -4.47 6.26 1.32
C SER A 53 -3.64 5.11 1.89
N LEU A 54 -3.50 5.01 3.22
CA LEU A 54 -2.88 3.86 3.88
C LEU A 54 -3.71 2.58 3.68
N LYS A 55 -5.04 2.66 3.74
CA LYS A 55 -5.92 1.52 3.50
C LYS A 55 -5.89 1.05 2.05
N GLU A 56 -5.81 1.98 1.10
CA GLU A 56 -5.58 1.62 -0.31
C GLU A 56 -4.25 0.89 -0.51
N ALA A 57 -3.17 1.39 0.10
CA ALA A 57 -1.86 0.74 0.04
C ALA A 57 -1.89 -0.67 0.65
N GLU A 58 -2.62 -0.87 1.74
CA GLU A 58 -2.84 -2.19 2.35
C GLU A 58 -3.57 -3.14 1.38
N LEU A 59 -4.63 -2.67 0.72
CA LEU A 59 -5.38 -3.46 -0.26
C LEU A 59 -4.54 -3.82 -1.50
N GLU A 60 -3.77 -2.87 -2.02
CA GLU A 60 -2.84 -3.10 -3.14
C GLU A 60 -1.76 -4.13 -2.77
N THR A 61 -1.22 -4.05 -1.56
CA THR A 61 -0.24 -5.02 -1.05
C THR A 61 -0.89 -6.41 -0.87
N SER A 62 -2.11 -6.47 -0.33
CA SER A 62 -2.84 -7.73 -0.18
C SER A 62 -3.13 -8.39 -1.54
N ALA A 63 -3.51 -7.60 -2.54
CA ALA A 63 -3.69 -8.08 -3.91
C ALA A 63 -2.36 -8.60 -4.50
N ALA A 64 -1.26 -7.89 -4.28
CA ALA A 64 0.07 -8.32 -4.72
C ALA A 64 0.48 -9.67 -4.11
N VAL A 65 0.24 -9.85 -2.80
CA VAL A 65 0.53 -11.13 -2.11
C VAL A 65 -0.31 -12.26 -2.69
N LYS A 66 -1.60 -12.04 -2.95
CA LYS A 66 -2.46 -13.04 -3.58
C LYS A 66 -1.98 -13.42 -4.99
N LEU A 67 -1.50 -12.47 -5.78
CA LEU A 67 -0.91 -12.74 -7.09
C LEU A 67 0.34 -13.62 -6.98
N LEU A 68 1.23 -13.34 -6.02
CA LEU A 68 2.41 -14.16 -5.78
C LEU A 68 2.05 -15.58 -5.31
N GLN A 69 1.04 -15.70 -4.46
CA GLN A 69 0.53 -16.98 -3.97
C GLN A 69 -0.03 -17.81 -5.14
N ALA A 70 -0.86 -17.20 -5.99
CA ALA A 70 -1.43 -17.86 -7.17
C ALA A 70 -0.35 -18.29 -8.17
N ASP A 71 0.69 -17.48 -8.38
CA ASP A 71 1.83 -17.81 -9.25
C ASP A 71 2.63 -19.01 -8.72
N LYS A 72 2.84 -19.06 -7.39
CA LYS A 72 3.48 -20.19 -6.72
C LYS A 72 2.65 -21.47 -6.84
N GLU A 73 1.34 -21.39 -6.60
CA GLU A 73 0.42 -22.53 -6.71
C GLU A 73 0.33 -23.05 -8.15
N MET A 74 0.24 -22.14 -9.14
CA MET A 74 0.26 -22.50 -10.56
C MET A 74 1.55 -23.24 -10.93
N THR A 75 2.71 -22.73 -10.51
CA THR A 75 4.01 -23.37 -10.79
C THR A 75 4.09 -24.75 -10.11
N GLY A 76 3.63 -24.87 -8.87
CA GLY A 76 3.55 -26.13 -8.13
C GLY A 76 2.64 -27.16 -8.81
N SER A 77 1.45 -26.76 -9.24
CA SER A 77 0.52 -27.64 -9.97
C SER A 77 1.08 -28.10 -11.31
N LEU A 78 1.79 -27.23 -12.05
CA LEU A 78 2.46 -27.62 -13.30
C LEU A 78 3.59 -28.63 -13.08
N LEU A 79 4.31 -28.52 -11.95
CA LEU A 79 5.36 -29.48 -11.56
C LEU A 79 4.75 -30.83 -11.13
N ASP A 80 3.67 -30.82 -10.35
CA ASP A 80 2.97 -32.04 -9.90
C ASP A 80 2.34 -32.84 -11.05
N ILE A 81 1.89 -32.18 -12.13
CA ILE A 81 1.35 -32.88 -13.31
C ILE A 81 2.39 -33.77 -14.02
N LYS A 82 3.68 -33.53 -13.80
CA LYS A 82 4.78 -34.29 -14.43
C LYS A 82 5.43 -35.34 -13.50
N ALA A 83 5.03 -35.44 -12.23
CA ALA A 83 5.52 -36.43 -11.27
C ALA A 83 4.61 -37.66 -11.23
#